data_AF-A0A8G2J2M9-F1
#
_entry.id   AF-A0A8G2J2M9-F1
#
_cell.length_a   1.000
_cell.length_b   1.000
_cell.length_c   1.000
_cell.angle_alpha   90.00
_cell.angle_beta   90.00
_cell.angle_gamma   90.00
#
_symmetry.space_group_name_H-M   'P 1'
#
loop_
_entity.id
_entity.type
_entity.pdbx_description
1 polymer ?
#
loop_
_entity_poly.entity_id
_entity_poly.type
_entity_poly.pdbx_seq_one_letter_code
_entity_poly.pdbx_strand_id
1 'polypeptide(L)'
;MKPEELRRTEYVYNKGKLLLVFLVMVATTAGAIWLGFHPPRDKDPHAIWFFVSLWLALFCILASLALPKLLSKRPGLIISTAGIRAPNFPDQILPWSAIRSFDRVQAKYSDVIVLHLEPIAARTLTRQWLVGRLPEWLTGSRAKVSIPLQVLRGNPNTIFDQFVELLSEAYEAERQAMQEDGSIAPNDEDEALEPALNSGGHPIFTYILLATLIAVYAAELTFGLEPPVAGTPTNWTLFVLGGTFRQSIVEHGQWWRLFTAPFMHGGILHLAFNCVSLWFAGGLFERLIGWRWFAAIFFASALGGSVASVWINAPNTIGVGASGGIVGLFAAVIAASFRFRSGPIADTLRIGAAQILIPSLLPFLSAARGGENIDYAGHFGGALIGAALSSLLLAFWPRERPTPRFGAAATAFSTLFVIIAAASLWPISNTRQFIVNDPMANYFAGKYEQAATGFAVRTAENPPTAPYYHLWRFMAQSRGNDTKAIADLKIAASKTDQGTWPYPVFSLFLGDLKPDELMAKAADSNQRCEATFYNGEWYLLGGNTQEARQRFEAALSSCPTTYMEYDGAKGELNSLGVQ
;
A
#
# COMPACT_ATOMS: atom_id res chain seq x y z
N MET A 1 19.79 51.16 15.10
CA MET A 1 20.75 50.29 14.39
C MET A 1 21.13 49.23 15.39
N LYS A 2 20.98 47.93 15.14
CA LYS A 2 19.95 47.14 14.43
C LYS A 2 20.49 45.68 14.41
N PRO A 3 19.71 44.69 13.95
CA PRO A 3 20.17 43.35 13.55
C PRO A 3 21.32 43.28 12.51
N GLU A 4 22.19 44.29 12.47
CA GLU A 4 23.35 44.49 11.60
C GLU A 4 24.54 44.53 12.60
N GLU A 5 25.24 43.44 12.93
CA GLU A 5 26.31 42.81 12.14
C GLU A 5 26.52 41.33 12.52
N LEU A 6 25.47 40.55 12.79
CA LEU A 6 25.65 39.09 12.88
C LEU A 6 25.89 38.56 11.47
N ARG A 7 27.15 38.39 11.06
CA ARG A 7 27.54 37.67 9.83
C ARG A 7 26.77 36.35 9.82
N ARG A 8 25.75 36.27 8.98
CA ARG A 8 24.77 35.17 8.94
C ARG A 8 24.77 34.58 7.56
N THR A 9 25.19 33.32 7.46
CA THR A 9 25.07 32.56 6.23
C THR A 9 23.97 31.52 6.36
N GLU A 10 23.10 31.47 5.36
CA GLU A 10 22.03 30.48 5.26
C GLU A 10 22.30 29.50 4.13
N TYR A 11 22.24 28.21 4.44
CA TYR A 11 22.34 27.16 3.44
C TYR A 11 21.01 26.42 3.33
N VAL A 12 20.41 26.50 2.15
CA VAL A 12 19.15 25.82 1.84
C VAL A 12 19.43 24.35 1.49
N TYR A 13 18.46 23.47 1.74
CA TYR A 13 18.53 22.08 1.29
C TYR A 13 18.70 21.96 -0.23
N ASN A 14 19.54 21.02 -0.66
CA ASN A 14 19.64 20.61 -2.06
C ASN A 14 18.44 19.74 -2.43
N LYS A 15 17.33 20.38 -2.81
CA LYS A 15 16.07 19.70 -3.16
C LYS A 15 16.23 18.69 -4.29
N GLY A 16 17.10 18.95 -5.26
CA GLY A 16 17.37 18.02 -6.36
C GLY A 16 17.97 16.69 -5.88
N LYS A 17 19.00 16.74 -5.02
CA LYS A 17 19.59 15.53 -4.43
C LYS A 17 18.63 14.79 -3.50
N LEU A 18 17.90 15.53 -2.66
CA LEU A 18 16.90 14.93 -1.76
C LEU A 18 15.76 14.27 -2.55
N LEU A 19 15.30 14.90 -3.63
CA LEU A 19 14.29 14.34 -4.52
C LEU A 19 14.81 13.08 -5.21
N LEU A 20 16.05 13.08 -5.71
CA LEU A 20 16.65 11.91 -6.33
C LEU A 20 16.70 10.72 -5.36
N VAL A 21 17.19 10.94 -4.13
CA VAL A 21 17.20 9.89 -3.10
C VAL A 21 15.79 9.39 -2.81
N PHE A 22 14.82 10.30 -2.67
CA PHE A 22 13.42 9.94 -2.47
C PHE A 22 12.85 9.09 -3.62
N LEU A 23 13.10 9.47 -4.87
CA LEU A 23 12.66 8.73 -6.05
C LEU A 23 13.32 7.35 -6.15
N VAL A 24 14.61 7.22 -5.83
CA VAL A 24 15.30 5.92 -5.78
C VAL A 24 14.67 5.02 -4.72
N MET A 25 14.33 5.56 -3.55
CA MET A 25 13.66 4.80 -2.50
C MET A 25 12.24 4.37 -2.91
N VAL A 26 11.49 5.23 -3.57
CA VAL A 26 10.17 4.88 -4.14
C VAL A 26 10.32 3.76 -5.18
N ALA A 27 11.27 3.90 -6.12
CA ALA A 27 11.49 2.92 -7.18
C ALA A 27 11.92 1.55 -6.65
N THR A 28 12.85 1.51 -5.68
CA THR A 28 13.31 0.27 -5.06
C THR A 28 12.19 -0.42 -4.26
N THR A 29 11.37 0.36 -3.54
CA THR A 29 10.20 -0.17 -2.82
C THR A 29 9.15 -0.71 -3.78
N ALA A 30 8.85 0.02 -4.86
CA ALA A 30 7.95 -0.44 -5.90
C ALA A 30 8.45 -1.74 -6.56
N GLY A 31 9.76 -1.84 -6.81
CA GLY A 31 10.40 -3.06 -7.31
C GLY A 31 10.27 -4.24 -6.34
N ALA A 32 10.42 -4.00 -5.03
CA ALA A 32 10.21 -5.03 -4.01
C ALA A 32 8.74 -5.50 -3.98
N ILE A 33 7.77 -4.58 -4.00
CA ILE A 33 6.35 -4.93 -4.07
C ILE A 33 6.06 -5.72 -5.35
N TRP A 34 6.58 -5.27 -6.49
CA TRP A 34 6.42 -5.97 -7.77
C TRP A 34 6.95 -7.41 -7.70
N LEU A 35 8.10 -7.63 -7.06
CA LEU A 35 8.67 -8.95 -6.82
C LEU A 35 7.79 -9.80 -5.90
N GLY A 36 7.18 -9.21 -4.87
CA GLY A 36 6.20 -9.89 -4.02
C GLY A 36 4.96 -10.37 -4.79
N PHE A 37 4.54 -9.61 -5.81
CA PHE A 37 3.44 -9.99 -6.71
C PHE A 37 3.88 -10.89 -7.86
N HIS A 38 5.18 -11.04 -8.12
CA HIS A 38 5.77 -11.87 -9.18
C HIS A 38 6.99 -12.64 -8.64
N PRO A 39 6.79 -13.53 -7.64
CA PRO A 39 7.89 -14.26 -7.04
C PRO A 39 8.54 -15.20 -8.07
N PRO A 40 9.88 -15.34 -8.08
CA PRO A 40 10.55 -16.35 -8.88
C PRO A 40 10.08 -17.76 -8.48
N ARG A 41 9.89 -18.64 -9.47
CA ARG A 41 9.27 -19.97 -9.30
C ARG A 41 9.99 -20.91 -8.32
N ASP A 42 11.28 -20.70 -8.08
CA ASP A 42 12.14 -21.53 -7.22
C ASP A 42 12.36 -20.94 -5.81
N LYS A 43 11.71 -19.82 -5.50
CA LYS A 43 11.94 -19.09 -4.24
C LYS A 43 10.76 -19.20 -3.32
N ASP A 44 11.06 -19.41 -2.04
CA ASP A 44 10.09 -19.39 -0.97
C ASP A 44 9.38 -18.01 -0.92
N PRO A 45 8.05 -17.97 -1.11
CA PRO A 45 7.28 -16.74 -0.98
C PRO A 45 7.53 -16.02 0.34
N HIS A 46 7.71 -16.76 1.45
CA HIS A 46 7.93 -16.18 2.78
C HIS A 46 9.21 -15.36 2.83
N ALA A 47 10.29 -15.87 2.24
CA ALA A 47 11.56 -15.15 2.15
C ALA A 47 11.40 -13.86 1.34
N ILE A 48 10.68 -13.89 0.22
CA ILE A 48 10.45 -12.72 -0.63
C ILE A 48 9.73 -11.63 0.17
N TRP A 49 8.63 -11.97 0.85
CA TRP A 49 7.88 -10.98 1.60
C TRP A 49 8.54 -10.52 2.90
N PHE A 50 9.43 -11.32 3.47
CA PHE A 50 10.34 -10.81 4.49
C PHE A 50 11.20 -9.67 3.93
N PHE A 51 11.78 -9.83 2.74
CA PHE A 51 12.52 -8.76 2.07
C PHE A 51 11.64 -7.56 1.71
N VAL A 52 10.43 -7.78 1.20
CA VAL A 52 9.49 -6.68 0.91
C VAL A 52 9.16 -5.89 2.18
N SER A 53 8.87 -6.59 3.28
CA SER A 53 8.56 -5.98 4.57
C SER A 53 9.75 -5.17 5.12
N LEU A 54 10.96 -5.70 4.99
CA LEU A 54 12.19 -5.00 5.37
C LEU A 54 12.40 -3.72 4.54
N TRP A 55 12.18 -3.79 3.23
CA TRP A 55 12.28 -2.63 2.33
C TRP A 55 11.22 -1.57 2.62
N LEU A 56 9.97 -1.97 2.89
CA LEU A 56 8.91 -1.06 3.31
C LEU A 56 9.25 -0.36 4.62
N ALA A 57 9.74 -1.11 5.62
CA ALA A 57 10.17 -0.53 6.88
C ALA A 57 11.32 0.49 6.68
N LEU A 58 12.32 0.14 5.88
CA LEU A 58 13.43 1.02 5.53
C LEU A 58 12.94 2.28 4.80
N PHE A 59 12.04 2.12 3.82
CA PHE A 59 11.42 3.22 3.10
C PHE A 59 10.70 4.17 4.04
N CYS A 60 9.87 3.67 4.96
CA CYS A 60 9.15 4.49 5.93
C CYS A 60 10.11 5.29 6.82
N ILE A 61 11.18 4.66 7.31
CA ILE A 61 12.21 5.33 8.11
C ILE A 61 12.87 6.45 7.31
N LEU A 62 13.37 6.15 6.12
CA LEU A 62 14.11 7.12 5.31
C LEU A 62 13.21 8.23 4.77
N ALA A 63 11.97 7.93 4.37
CA ALA A 63 10.97 8.91 3.97
C ALA A 63 10.63 9.87 5.13
N SER A 64 10.51 9.37 6.36
CA SER A 64 10.28 10.21 7.55
C SER A 64 11.43 11.20 7.81
N LEU A 65 12.65 10.86 7.39
CA LEU A 65 13.85 11.71 7.53
C LEU A 65 14.02 12.67 6.33
N ALA A 66 13.64 12.27 5.13
CA ALA A 66 13.87 13.01 3.89
C ALA A 66 12.73 13.98 3.54
N LEU A 67 11.47 13.56 3.69
CA LEU A 67 10.30 14.31 3.25
C LEU A 67 10.16 15.68 3.94
N PRO A 68 10.38 15.82 5.27
CA PRO A 68 10.35 17.13 5.91
C PRO A 68 11.38 18.10 5.32
N LYS A 69 12.57 17.60 4.94
CA LYS A 69 13.65 18.40 4.34
C LYS A 69 13.30 18.84 2.92
N LEU A 70 12.69 17.95 2.14
CA LEU A 70 12.26 18.21 0.77
C LEU A 70 11.17 19.30 0.71
N LEU A 71 10.20 19.21 1.62
CA LEU A 71 9.05 20.11 1.70
C LEU A 71 9.34 21.41 2.46
N SER A 72 10.44 21.49 3.21
CA SER A 72 10.80 22.69 3.98
C SER A 72 11.02 23.91 3.08
N LYS A 73 10.54 25.07 3.55
CA LYS A 73 10.90 26.40 3.04
C LYS A 73 12.00 27.08 3.86
N ARG A 74 12.35 26.53 5.03
CA ARG A 74 13.38 27.06 5.92
C ARG A 74 14.78 26.60 5.47
N PRO A 75 15.84 27.38 5.74
CA PRO A 75 17.21 26.95 5.50
C PRO A 75 17.53 25.68 6.28
N GLY A 76 18.36 24.82 5.71
CA GLY A 76 18.80 23.57 6.33
C GLY A 76 19.91 23.78 7.36
N LEU A 77 20.75 24.80 7.17
CA LEU A 77 21.79 25.21 8.11
C LEU A 77 21.83 26.73 8.16
N ILE A 78 21.86 27.29 9.36
CA ILE A 78 22.20 28.71 9.57
C ILE A 78 23.46 28.74 10.41
N ILE A 79 24.46 29.48 9.96
CA ILE A 79 25.66 29.79 10.73
C ILE A 79 25.65 31.29 10.98
N SER A 80 25.70 31.69 12.24
CA SER A 80 25.84 33.09 12.62
C SER A 80 26.79 33.24 13.80
N THR A 81 27.19 34.48 14.09
CA THR A 81 27.99 34.78 15.29
C THR A 81 27.28 34.45 16.61
N ALA A 82 25.94 34.30 16.61
CA ALA A 82 25.17 33.84 17.78
C ALA A 82 25.20 32.30 17.96
N GLY A 83 25.61 31.55 16.95
CA GLY A 83 25.64 30.08 16.98
C GLY A 83 25.16 29.43 15.68
N ILE A 84 24.79 28.15 15.78
CA ILE A 84 24.39 27.33 14.64
C ILE A 84 22.97 26.82 14.79
N ARG A 85 22.20 26.90 13.71
CA ARG A 85 20.93 26.17 13.60
C ARG A 85 21.13 24.94 12.72
N ALA A 86 21.16 23.77 13.33
CA ALA A 86 21.39 22.50 12.64
C ALA A 86 20.09 21.93 12.01
N PRO A 87 20.19 21.14 10.93
CA PRO A 87 19.04 20.53 10.23
C PRO A 87 18.10 19.72 11.14
N ASN A 88 18.65 19.06 12.15
CA ASN A 88 17.92 18.19 13.07
C ASN A 88 17.22 18.97 14.21
N PHE A 89 17.55 20.25 14.37
CA PHE A 89 17.06 21.15 15.42
C PHE A 89 16.65 22.52 14.83
N PRO A 90 15.71 22.56 13.87
CA PRO A 90 15.44 23.74 13.06
C PRO A 90 14.76 24.91 13.80
N ASP A 91 14.35 24.71 15.06
CA ASP A 91 13.75 25.74 15.92
C ASP A 91 14.70 26.27 17.00
N GLN A 92 15.92 25.72 17.09
CA GLN A 92 16.89 26.06 18.14
C GLN A 92 18.20 26.54 17.53
N ILE A 93 18.79 27.57 18.14
CA ILE A 93 20.16 27.99 17.85
C ILE A 93 21.04 27.35 18.92
N LEU A 94 22.02 26.57 18.49
CA LEU A 94 23.09 26.04 19.33
C LEU A 94 24.14 27.16 19.50
N PRO A 95 24.31 27.73 20.70
CA PRO A 95 25.35 28.71 20.92
C PRO A 95 26.73 28.04 20.74
N TRP A 96 27.73 28.82 20.34
CA TRP A 96 29.09 28.31 20.11
C TRP A 96 29.69 27.67 21.37
N SER A 97 29.41 28.25 22.54
CA SER A 97 29.81 27.71 23.85
C SER A 97 29.21 26.35 24.20
N ALA A 98 28.15 25.91 23.52
CA ALA A 98 27.59 24.57 23.70
C ALA A 98 28.39 23.48 22.96
N ILE A 99 29.30 23.84 22.06
CA ILE A 99 30.09 22.92 21.23
C ILE A 99 31.45 22.71 21.89
N ARG A 100 31.67 21.53 22.46
CA ARG A 100 32.92 21.15 23.11
C ARG A 100 34.04 20.87 22.11
N SER A 101 33.69 20.18 21.03
CA SER A 101 34.60 19.88 19.92
C SER A 101 33.80 19.60 18.66
N PHE A 102 34.47 19.62 17.50
CA PHE A 102 33.86 19.21 16.25
C PHE A 102 34.87 18.46 15.39
N ASP A 103 34.37 17.55 14.57
CA ASP A 103 35.15 16.81 13.58
C ASP A 103 34.50 16.97 12.21
N ARG A 104 35.30 16.99 11.14
CA ARG A 104 34.80 16.79 9.78
C ARG A 104 35.14 15.38 9.32
N VAL A 105 34.11 14.59 9.03
CA VAL A 105 34.28 13.23 8.50
C VAL A 105 34.04 13.27 7.00
N GLN A 106 35.13 13.16 6.23
CA GLN A 106 35.09 13.07 4.78
C GLN A 106 35.37 11.65 4.32
N ALA A 107 34.45 11.10 3.53
CA ALA A 107 34.55 9.84 2.84
C ALA A 107 33.96 9.99 1.43
N LYS A 108 34.23 9.01 0.56
CA LYS A 108 33.84 9.02 -0.87
C LYS A 108 32.36 9.39 -1.11
N TYR A 109 31.47 9.01 -0.19
CA TYR A 109 30.03 9.26 -0.28
C TYR A 109 29.45 10.00 0.94
N SER A 110 30.30 10.57 1.81
CA SER A 110 29.87 11.21 3.07
C SER A 110 30.76 12.41 3.37
N ASP A 111 30.16 13.58 3.59
CA ASP A 111 30.87 14.76 4.09
C ASP A 111 29.99 15.39 5.17
N VAL A 112 30.41 15.25 6.42
CA VAL A 112 29.60 15.54 7.60
C VAL A 112 30.44 16.27 8.63
N ILE A 113 29.91 17.37 9.18
CA ILE A 113 30.43 17.98 10.40
C ILE A 113 29.76 17.29 11.58
N VAL A 114 30.54 16.76 12.52
CA VAL A 114 30.05 16.14 13.76
C VAL A 114 30.40 17.06 14.91
N LEU A 115 29.39 17.64 15.55
CA LEU A 115 29.55 18.49 16.73
C LEU A 115 29.38 17.64 17.99
N HIS A 116 30.34 17.71 18.90
CA HIS A 116 30.23 17.12 20.24
C HIS A 116 29.80 18.22 21.19
N LEU A 117 28.61 18.06 21.78
CA LEU A 117 28.00 19.08 22.63
C LEU A 117 28.26 18.81 24.11
N GLU A 118 28.27 19.90 24.90
CA GLU A 118 28.25 19.81 26.35
C GLU A 118 27.00 19.04 26.83
N PRO A 119 27.10 18.14 27.82
CA PRO A 119 25.99 17.28 28.25
C PRO A 119 24.75 18.06 28.69
N ILE A 120 24.94 19.26 29.27
CA ILE A 120 23.86 20.13 29.73
C ILE A 120 23.11 20.72 28.52
N ALA A 121 23.84 21.27 27.55
CA ALA A 121 23.27 21.79 26.31
C ALA A 121 22.62 20.70 25.45
N ALA A 122 23.19 19.48 25.45
CA ALA A 122 22.61 18.35 24.73
C ALA A 122 21.23 17.92 25.28
N ARG A 123 20.96 18.14 26.59
CA ARG A 123 19.69 17.78 27.24
C ARG A 123 18.56 18.76 26.93
N THR A 124 18.88 20.01 26.59
CA THR A 124 17.88 21.02 26.24
C THR A 124 17.41 20.89 24.78
N LEU A 125 18.12 20.11 23.96
CA LEU A 125 17.80 19.91 22.55
C LEU A 125 16.53 19.10 22.30
N THR A 126 15.56 19.72 21.62
CA THR A 126 14.32 19.05 21.18
C THR A 126 14.30 18.80 19.67
N ARG A 127 14.07 17.54 19.27
CA ARG A 127 13.93 17.12 17.86
C ARG A 127 12.49 17.31 17.40
N GLN A 128 12.30 17.74 16.15
CA GLN A 128 10.95 17.86 15.58
C GLN A 128 10.30 16.50 15.26
N TRP A 129 8.98 16.42 15.46
CA TRP A 129 8.09 15.42 14.87
C TRP A 129 8.44 13.93 15.19
N LEU A 130 8.31 13.00 14.23
CA LEU A 130 8.59 11.56 14.45
C LEU A 130 10.05 11.27 14.80
N VAL A 131 11.01 12.11 14.38
CA VAL A 131 12.44 11.89 14.65
C VAL A 131 12.73 11.91 16.15
N GLY A 132 11.99 12.70 16.92
CA GLY A 132 12.08 12.70 18.39
C GLY A 132 11.53 11.44 19.07
N ARG A 133 10.80 10.58 18.35
CA ARG A 133 10.26 9.30 18.85
C ARG A 133 11.03 8.07 18.35
N LEU A 134 11.94 8.25 17.41
CA LEU A 134 12.81 7.18 16.96
C LEU A 134 13.91 6.93 18.01
N PRO A 135 14.36 5.67 18.19
CA PRO A 135 15.44 5.35 19.12
C PRO A 135 16.74 6.13 18.82
N GLU A 136 17.55 6.39 19.86
CA GLU A 136 18.82 7.12 19.71
C GLU A 136 19.83 6.40 18.82
N TRP A 137 19.79 5.06 18.74
CA TRP A 137 20.65 4.30 17.83
C TRP A 137 20.35 4.59 16.35
N LEU A 138 19.12 5.01 16.02
CA LEU A 138 18.68 5.31 14.66
C LEU A 138 18.86 6.79 14.30
N THR A 139 18.77 7.68 15.30
CA THR A 139 18.76 9.14 15.10
C THR A 139 20.01 9.85 15.61
N GLY A 140 20.95 9.10 16.19
CA GLY A 140 22.17 9.60 16.80
C GLY A 140 21.92 10.18 18.20
N SER A 141 22.99 10.27 18.99
CA SER A 141 22.96 10.92 20.31
C SER A 141 22.73 12.42 20.20
N ARG A 142 22.02 13.04 21.15
CA ARG A 142 21.93 14.52 21.23
C ARG A 142 23.26 15.18 21.56
N ALA A 143 24.18 14.45 22.20
CA ALA A 143 25.55 14.92 22.46
C ALA A 143 26.43 14.90 21.20
N LYS A 144 25.98 14.29 20.10
CA LYS A 144 26.70 14.23 18.81
C LYS A 144 25.79 14.69 17.68
N VAL A 145 25.88 15.96 17.33
CA VAL A 145 25.06 16.56 16.27
C VAL A 145 25.77 16.46 14.92
N SER A 146 25.27 15.61 14.04
CA SER A 146 25.78 15.45 12.68
C SER A 146 25.08 16.40 11.69
N ILE A 147 25.86 17.19 10.97
CA ILE A 147 25.44 18.12 9.92
C ILE A 147 25.97 17.60 8.57
N PRO A 148 25.16 16.87 7.80
CA PRO A 148 25.57 16.39 6.49
C PRO A 148 25.64 17.56 5.50
N LEU A 149 26.83 17.85 4.99
CA LEU A 149 27.05 18.99 4.08
C LEU A 149 26.49 18.71 2.68
N GLN A 150 26.41 17.44 2.29
CA GLN A 150 25.97 17.02 0.95
C GLN A 150 24.48 17.25 0.67
N VAL A 151 23.65 17.36 1.71
CA VAL A 151 22.21 17.67 1.59
C VAL A 151 21.94 19.17 1.54
N LEU A 152 22.97 20.00 1.71
CA LEU A 152 22.89 21.45 1.59
C LEU A 152 23.29 21.88 0.17
N ARG A 153 22.80 23.04 -0.26
CA ARG A 153 23.19 23.66 -1.52
C ARG A 153 24.43 24.52 -1.29
N GLY A 154 25.52 24.18 -1.98
CA GLY A 154 26.81 24.87 -1.87
C GLY A 154 27.98 23.89 -1.99
N ASN A 155 29.20 24.41 -2.06
CA ASN A 155 30.41 23.60 -1.97
C ASN A 155 30.65 23.23 -0.49
N PRO A 156 30.74 21.93 -0.12
CA PRO A 156 31.00 21.51 1.25
C PRO A 156 32.25 22.13 1.89
N ASN A 157 33.32 22.36 1.12
CA ASN A 157 34.53 23.01 1.64
C ASN A 157 34.24 24.45 2.04
N THR A 158 33.57 25.22 1.18
CA THR A 158 33.20 26.61 1.50
C THR A 158 32.25 26.70 2.70
N ILE A 159 31.33 25.74 2.85
CA ILE A 159 30.44 25.68 4.02
C ILE A 159 31.25 25.42 5.29
N PHE A 160 32.21 24.50 5.22
CA PHE A 160 33.08 24.15 6.34
C PHE A 160 34.05 25.28 6.72
N ASP A 161 34.64 25.94 5.73
CA ASP A 161 35.58 27.05 5.97
C ASP A 161 34.86 28.21 6.68
N GLN A 162 33.63 28.54 6.26
CA GLN A 162 32.80 29.55 6.93
C GLN A 162 32.34 29.12 8.33
N PHE A 163 32.10 27.83 8.55
CA PHE A 163 31.83 27.29 9.88
C PHE A 163 33.03 27.52 10.82
N VAL A 164 34.25 27.21 10.35
CA VAL A 164 35.48 27.33 11.17
C VAL A 164 35.81 28.80 11.43
N GLU A 165 35.65 29.66 10.44
CA GLU A 165 35.88 31.10 10.56
C GLU A 165 34.98 31.73 11.65
N LEU A 166 33.65 31.50 11.56
CA LEU A 166 32.69 32.04 12.54
C LEU A 166 32.84 31.43 13.94
N LEU A 167 33.22 30.16 14.03
CA LEU A 167 33.55 29.54 15.32
C LEU A 167 34.78 30.19 15.96
N SER A 168 35.80 30.49 15.16
CA SER A 168 37.03 31.13 15.63
C SER A 168 36.77 32.56 16.10
N GLU A 169 36.00 33.33 15.33
CA GLU A 169 35.52 34.68 15.71
C GLU A 169 34.73 34.64 17.03
N ALA A 170 33.81 33.67 17.19
CA ALA A 170 33.02 33.53 18.41
C ALA A 170 33.89 33.17 19.62
N TYR A 171 34.88 32.29 19.45
CA TYR A 171 35.81 31.91 20.52
C TYR A 171 36.71 33.08 20.94
N GLU A 172 37.15 33.90 19.99
CA GLU A 172 37.93 35.12 20.27
C GLU A 172 37.08 36.16 21.00
N ALA A 173 35.82 36.36 20.60
CA ALA A 173 34.88 37.25 21.28
C ALA A 173 34.55 36.80 22.71
N GLU A 174 34.35 35.49 22.93
CA GLU A 174 34.12 34.92 24.26
C GLU A 174 35.38 35.05 25.15
N ARG A 175 36.58 34.87 24.58
CA ARG A 175 37.84 35.07 25.28
C ARG A 175 38.08 36.54 25.66
N GLN A 176 37.70 37.49 24.82
CA GLN A 176 37.75 38.93 25.11
C GLN A 176 36.73 39.31 26.19
N ALA A 177 35.49 38.81 26.10
CA ALA A 177 34.48 39.01 27.13
C ALA A 177 34.88 38.41 28.49
N MET A 178 35.53 37.24 28.50
CA MET A 178 36.09 36.61 29.71
C MET A 178 37.31 37.36 30.29
N GLN A 179 37.97 38.22 29.52
CA GLN A 179 39.02 39.11 30.02
C GLN A 179 38.47 40.41 30.63
N GLU A 180 37.24 40.80 30.31
CA GLU A 180 36.66 42.09 30.70
C GLU A 180 35.64 42.04 31.84
N ASP A 181 35.11 40.89 32.26
CA ASP A 181 34.15 40.87 33.38
C ASP A 181 34.29 39.65 34.31
N GLY A 182 34.58 39.96 35.57
CA GLY A 182 34.28 39.12 36.71
C GLY A 182 33.12 39.74 37.49
N SER A 183 31.88 39.36 37.18
CA SER A 183 30.72 39.53 38.06
C SER A 183 29.50 38.72 37.58
N ILE A 184 28.59 38.43 38.50
CA ILE A 184 27.53 37.40 38.41
C ILE A 184 26.11 38.03 38.49
N ALA A 185 25.19 37.51 37.65
CA ALA A 185 23.71 37.33 37.82
C ALA A 185 22.74 38.56 37.78
N PRO A 186 21.38 38.36 37.70
CA PRO A 186 20.56 37.23 37.20
C PRO A 186 19.43 37.64 36.19
N ASN A 187 18.74 36.59 35.66
CA ASN A 187 17.40 36.44 35.08
C ASN A 187 16.47 37.64 34.81
N ASP A 188 15.75 37.55 33.68
CA ASP A 188 14.35 37.98 33.57
C ASP A 188 13.52 36.99 32.74
N GLU A 189 12.22 36.98 33.05
CA GLU A 189 11.23 35.93 32.87
C GLU A 189 10.51 35.92 31.51
N ASP A 190 10.02 34.72 31.18
CA ASP A 190 8.89 34.32 30.35
C ASP A 190 8.07 35.39 29.59
N GLU A 191 8.06 35.26 28.25
CA GLU A 191 6.95 35.72 27.41
C GLU A 191 6.30 34.50 26.72
N ALA A 192 5.19 34.03 27.27
CA ALA A 192 4.41 32.94 26.70
C ALA A 192 3.66 33.42 25.44
N LEU A 193 4.04 32.85 24.28
CA LEU A 193 3.34 33.05 23.01
C LEU A 193 1.86 32.63 23.11
N GLU A 194 0.96 33.49 22.63
CA GLU A 194 -0.45 33.14 22.42
C GLU A 194 -0.62 31.92 21.50
N PRO A 195 -1.63 31.05 21.73
CA PRO A 195 -1.94 29.97 20.81
C PRO A 195 -2.58 30.54 19.55
N ALA A 196 -1.75 30.85 18.56
CA ALA A 196 -2.21 31.11 17.21
C ALA A 196 -3.01 29.90 16.70
N LEU A 197 -4.20 30.17 16.15
CA LEU A 197 -4.82 29.26 15.18
C LEU A 197 -3.73 28.87 14.17
N ASN A 198 -3.52 27.58 13.98
CA ASN A 198 -2.44 27.03 13.15
C ASN A 198 -2.75 27.28 11.66
N SER A 199 -2.84 28.54 11.25
CA SER A 199 -3.32 29.03 9.96
C SER A 199 -2.32 28.82 8.82
N GLY A 200 -1.08 28.44 9.14
CA GLY A 200 0.00 28.19 8.16
C GLY A 200 0.29 26.72 7.83
N GLY A 201 -0.41 25.75 8.45
CA GLY A 201 -0.15 24.33 8.24
C GLY A 201 -0.66 23.83 6.87
N HIS A 202 0.22 23.23 6.06
CA HIS A 202 -0.21 22.50 4.86
C HIS A 202 -0.88 21.16 5.25
N PRO A 203 -1.96 20.74 4.57
CA PRO A 203 -2.67 19.49 4.84
C PRO A 203 -1.88 18.29 4.27
N ILE A 204 -0.74 17.98 4.90
CA ILE A 204 0.23 17.00 4.40
C ILE A 204 -0.40 15.62 4.34
N PHE A 205 -1.18 15.23 5.34
CA PHE A 205 -1.78 13.88 5.38
C PHE A 205 -2.85 13.71 4.31
N THR A 206 -3.61 14.76 4.01
CA THR A 206 -4.55 14.80 2.87
C THR A 206 -3.81 14.50 1.56
N TYR A 207 -2.67 15.15 1.32
CA TYR A 207 -1.86 14.88 0.13
C TYR A 207 -1.29 13.46 0.10
N ILE A 208 -0.87 12.93 1.25
CA ILE A 208 -0.39 11.55 1.37
C ILE A 208 -1.52 10.57 1.03
N LEU A 209 -2.73 10.77 1.57
CA LEU A 209 -3.88 9.93 1.25
C LEU A 209 -4.22 10.00 -0.24
N LEU A 210 -4.32 11.20 -0.83
CA LEU A 210 -4.58 11.36 -2.26
C LEU A 210 -3.58 10.58 -3.12
N ALA A 211 -2.29 10.74 -2.83
CA ALA A 211 -1.23 10.00 -3.52
C ALA A 211 -1.37 8.48 -3.32
N THR A 212 -1.76 8.04 -2.12
CA THR A 212 -1.97 6.62 -1.79
C THR A 212 -3.15 6.04 -2.58
N LEU A 213 -4.29 6.73 -2.64
CA LEU A 213 -5.46 6.26 -3.40
C LEU A 213 -5.14 6.14 -4.90
N ILE A 214 -4.43 7.11 -5.45
CA ILE A 214 -3.99 7.09 -6.85
C ILE A 214 -3.01 5.93 -7.10
N ALA A 215 -2.05 5.70 -6.19
CA ALA A 215 -1.08 4.62 -6.31
C ALA A 215 -1.75 3.23 -6.21
N VAL A 216 -2.69 3.05 -5.28
CA VAL A 216 -3.44 1.79 -5.14
C VAL A 216 -4.30 1.56 -6.38
N TYR A 217 -4.96 2.58 -6.91
CA TYR A 217 -5.72 2.44 -8.15
C TYR A 217 -4.84 2.08 -9.37
N ALA A 218 -3.66 2.67 -9.49
CA ALA A 218 -2.69 2.24 -10.49
C ALA A 218 -2.25 0.77 -10.28
N ALA A 219 -2.15 0.33 -9.03
CA ALA A 219 -1.87 -1.07 -8.70
C ALA A 219 -3.03 -1.99 -9.08
N GLU A 220 -4.29 -1.57 -8.93
CA GLU A 220 -5.48 -2.32 -9.34
C GLU A 220 -5.47 -2.60 -10.85
N LEU A 221 -5.07 -1.62 -11.65
CA LEU A 221 -4.99 -1.75 -13.11
C LEU A 221 -3.79 -2.58 -13.59
N THR A 222 -2.69 -2.60 -12.83
CA THR A 222 -1.43 -3.24 -13.25
C THR A 222 -1.27 -4.65 -12.70
N PHE A 223 -1.75 -4.91 -11.49
CA PHE A 223 -1.69 -6.22 -10.84
C PHE A 223 -3.01 -7.01 -10.93
N GLY A 224 -4.02 -6.46 -11.60
CA GLY A 224 -5.25 -7.19 -11.91
C GLY A 224 -5.01 -8.51 -12.67
N LEU A 225 -5.97 -9.44 -12.54
CA LEU A 225 -5.92 -10.73 -13.25
C LEU A 225 -6.41 -10.61 -14.69
N GLU A 226 -7.29 -9.65 -14.93
CA GLU A 226 -7.97 -9.40 -16.19
C GLU A 226 -7.69 -7.97 -16.66
N PRO A 227 -7.59 -7.72 -17.98
CA PRO A 227 -7.44 -6.37 -18.50
C PRO A 227 -8.60 -5.47 -18.04
N PRO A 228 -8.32 -4.23 -17.58
CA PRO A 228 -9.38 -3.31 -17.20
C PRO A 228 -10.18 -2.87 -18.44
N VAL A 229 -11.47 -2.62 -18.25
CA VAL A 229 -12.36 -2.13 -19.31
C VAL A 229 -12.56 -0.63 -19.11
N ALA A 230 -12.08 0.19 -20.06
CA ALA A 230 -12.17 1.66 -19.98
C ALA A 230 -11.65 2.27 -18.66
N GLY A 231 -10.62 1.64 -18.06
CA GLY A 231 -10.06 2.06 -16.77
C GLY A 231 -10.81 1.50 -15.55
N THR A 232 -11.84 0.68 -15.71
CA THR A 232 -12.52 0.03 -14.59
C THR A 232 -11.93 -1.38 -14.35
N PRO A 233 -11.40 -1.68 -13.16
CA PRO A 233 -11.03 -3.04 -12.78
C PRO A 233 -12.27 -3.94 -12.76
N THR A 234 -12.10 -5.22 -13.11
CA THR A 234 -13.19 -6.19 -13.02
C THR A 234 -13.57 -6.49 -11.56
N ASN A 235 -14.81 -6.92 -11.31
CA ASN A 235 -15.23 -7.36 -9.98
C ASN A 235 -14.32 -8.47 -9.44
N TRP A 236 -13.87 -9.38 -10.30
CA TRP A 236 -12.92 -10.41 -9.93
C TRP A 236 -11.57 -9.84 -9.50
N THR A 237 -11.05 -8.84 -10.23
CA THR A 237 -9.84 -8.12 -9.83
C THR A 237 -10.01 -7.43 -8.47
N LEU A 238 -11.11 -6.71 -8.24
CA LEU A 238 -11.38 -6.06 -6.95
C LEU A 238 -11.49 -7.09 -5.82
N PHE A 239 -12.13 -8.23 -6.06
CA PHE A 239 -12.20 -9.32 -5.10
C PHE A 239 -10.81 -9.86 -4.75
N VAL A 240 -9.98 -10.18 -5.74
CA VAL A 240 -8.66 -10.78 -5.50
C VAL A 240 -7.71 -9.80 -4.81
N LEU A 241 -7.78 -8.50 -5.16
CA LEU A 241 -6.90 -7.48 -4.63
C LEU A 241 -7.31 -6.92 -3.26
N GLY A 242 -8.38 -7.43 -2.65
CA GLY A 242 -8.70 -7.14 -1.26
C GLY A 242 -9.98 -6.34 -1.00
N GLY A 243 -10.89 -6.27 -1.98
CA GLY A 243 -12.23 -5.74 -1.77
C GLY A 243 -12.98 -6.53 -0.70
N THR A 244 -13.95 -5.89 -0.04
CA THR A 244 -14.76 -6.58 0.96
C THR A 244 -15.66 -7.62 0.29
N PHE A 245 -15.79 -8.80 0.92
CA PHE A 245 -16.72 -9.84 0.49
C PHE A 245 -17.17 -10.63 1.71
N ARG A 246 -18.48 -10.68 1.98
CA ARG A 246 -19.01 -11.20 3.25
C ARG A 246 -18.56 -12.63 3.52
N GLN A 247 -18.68 -13.50 2.52
CA GLN A 247 -18.31 -14.91 2.67
C GLN A 247 -16.82 -15.10 3.00
N SER A 248 -15.93 -14.35 2.34
CA SER A 248 -14.49 -14.40 2.62
C SER A 248 -14.16 -13.90 4.03
N ILE A 249 -14.86 -12.88 4.50
CA ILE A 249 -14.62 -12.30 5.83
C ILE A 249 -15.14 -13.24 6.93
N VAL A 250 -16.36 -13.74 6.78
CA VAL A 250 -17.06 -14.52 7.82
C VAL A 250 -16.62 -15.98 7.85
N GLU A 251 -16.55 -16.65 6.69
CA GLU A 251 -16.27 -18.09 6.62
C GLU A 251 -14.77 -18.38 6.52
N HIS A 252 -14.00 -17.50 5.87
CA HIS A 252 -12.57 -17.73 5.59
C HIS A 252 -11.64 -16.83 6.42
N GLY A 253 -12.17 -16.06 7.37
CA GLY A 253 -11.39 -15.23 8.28
C GLY A 253 -10.61 -14.10 7.60
N GLN A 254 -10.97 -13.68 6.39
CA GLN A 254 -10.26 -12.63 5.63
C GLN A 254 -10.66 -11.21 6.09
N TRP A 255 -10.70 -10.98 7.41
CA TRP A 255 -11.12 -9.72 8.04
C TRP A 255 -10.26 -8.51 7.66
N TRP A 256 -9.01 -8.74 7.24
CA TRP A 256 -8.11 -7.71 6.74
C TRP A 256 -8.66 -6.95 5.53
N ARG A 257 -9.64 -7.53 4.80
CA ARG A 257 -10.35 -6.87 3.70
C ARG A 257 -11.06 -5.57 4.11
N LEU A 258 -11.47 -5.47 5.38
CA LEU A 258 -12.06 -4.25 5.94
C LEU A 258 -11.07 -3.08 6.00
N PHE A 259 -9.76 -3.37 5.94
CA PHE A 259 -8.69 -2.38 6.02
C PHE A 259 -8.13 -2.03 4.64
N THR A 260 -8.19 -2.95 3.67
CA THR A 260 -7.71 -2.73 2.30
C THR A 260 -8.74 -2.07 1.40
N ALA A 261 -10.00 -2.50 1.48
CA ALA A 261 -11.08 -1.99 0.64
C ALA A 261 -11.23 -0.46 0.65
N PRO A 262 -10.97 0.27 1.76
CA PRO A 262 -10.99 1.74 1.77
C PRO A 262 -9.99 2.43 0.83
N PHE A 263 -8.95 1.74 0.37
CA PHE A 263 -7.98 2.31 -0.56
C PHE A 263 -8.28 1.99 -2.03
N MET A 264 -9.18 1.04 -2.28
CA MET A 264 -9.50 0.46 -3.58
C MET A 264 -10.61 1.24 -4.30
N HIS A 265 -10.62 1.24 -5.63
CA HIS A 265 -11.63 1.95 -6.41
C HIS A 265 -12.10 1.16 -7.63
N GLY A 266 -13.42 1.08 -7.78
CA GLY A 266 -14.07 0.40 -8.91
C GLY A 266 -13.93 1.10 -10.27
N GLY A 267 -13.42 2.34 -10.33
CA GLY A 267 -13.29 3.05 -11.60
C GLY A 267 -12.69 4.45 -11.48
N ILE A 268 -12.32 5.05 -12.61
CA ILE A 268 -11.61 6.34 -12.63
C ILE A 268 -12.47 7.49 -12.10
N LEU A 269 -13.77 7.50 -12.44
CA LEU A 269 -14.71 8.51 -11.95
C LEU A 269 -14.93 8.34 -10.45
N HIS A 270 -15.06 7.09 -9.97
CA HIS A 270 -15.17 6.80 -8.56
C HIS A 270 -13.93 7.31 -7.78
N LEU A 271 -12.72 7.06 -8.28
CA LEU A 271 -11.49 7.63 -7.71
C LEU A 271 -11.50 9.17 -7.75
N ALA A 272 -11.84 9.76 -8.89
CA ALA A 272 -11.80 11.21 -9.07
C ALA A 272 -12.73 11.93 -8.08
N PHE A 273 -13.96 11.44 -7.90
CA PHE A 273 -14.89 11.99 -6.93
C PHE A 273 -14.37 11.86 -5.49
N ASN A 274 -13.81 10.70 -5.12
CA ASN A 274 -13.19 10.55 -3.79
C ASN A 274 -12.01 11.51 -3.59
N CYS A 275 -11.14 11.67 -4.59
CA CYS A 275 -10.01 12.59 -4.51
C CYS A 275 -10.46 14.05 -4.36
N VAL A 276 -11.45 14.49 -5.13
CA VAL A 276 -12.00 15.85 -5.03
C VAL A 276 -12.66 16.06 -3.67
N SER A 277 -13.51 15.13 -3.21
CA SER A 277 -14.17 15.22 -1.91
C SER A 277 -13.17 15.18 -0.75
N LEU A 278 -12.13 14.35 -0.83
CA LEU A 278 -11.07 14.29 0.17
C LEU A 278 -10.24 15.58 0.21
N TRP A 279 -9.96 16.19 -0.95
CA TRP A 279 -9.29 17.50 -1.00
C TRP A 279 -10.10 18.57 -0.26
N PHE A 280 -11.42 18.63 -0.48
CA PHE A 280 -12.29 19.57 0.21
C PHE A 280 -12.38 19.29 1.71
N ALA A 281 -12.60 18.03 2.11
CA ALA A 281 -12.67 17.66 3.52
C ALA A 281 -11.34 17.92 4.24
N GLY A 282 -10.24 17.44 3.67
CA GLY A 282 -8.91 17.49 4.28
C GLY A 282 -8.26 18.87 4.27
N GLY A 283 -8.48 19.66 3.22
CA GLY A 283 -7.88 20.99 3.07
C GLY A 283 -8.18 21.93 4.24
N LEU A 284 -9.37 21.80 4.83
CA LEU A 284 -9.82 22.61 5.97
C LEU A 284 -9.78 21.83 7.28
N PHE A 285 -10.26 20.58 7.29
CA PHE A 285 -10.39 19.83 8.54
C PHE A 285 -9.04 19.40 9.13
N GLU A 286 -8.07 19.00 8.30
CA GLU A 286 -6.73 18.63 8.79
C GLU A 286 -6.05 19.81 9.49
N ARG A 287 -6.26 21.04 8.99
CA ARG A 287 -5.73 22.27 9.60
C ARG A 287 -6.40 22.60 10.92
N LEU A 288 -7.69 22.26 11.07
CA LEU A 288 -8.48 22.52 12.27
C LEU A 288 -8.12 21.59 13.43
N ILE A 289 -8.07 20.28 13.19
CA ILE A 289 -7.89 19.28 14.26
C ILE A 289 -6.47 18.69 14.33
N GLY A 290 -5.63 19.00 13.33
CA GLY A 290 -4.32 18.41 13.14
C GLY A 290 -4.37 17.02 12.48
N TRP A 291 -3.29 16.68 11.78
CA TRP A 291 -3.18 15.45 10.99
C TRP A 291 -3.45 14.15 11.78
N ARG A 292 -3.13 14.12 13.07
CA ARG A 292 -3.26 12.92 13.91
C ARG A 292 -4.72 12.49 14.05
N TRP A 293 -5.58 13.43 14.42
CA TRP A 293 -7.00 13.16 14.58
C TRP A 293 -7.74 13.09 13.24
N PHE A 294 -7.29 13.86 12.24
CA PHE A 294 -7.76 13.72 10.87
C PHE A 294 -7.59 12.29 10.35
N ALA A 295 -6.38 11.73 10.48
CA ALA A 295 -6.09 10.35 10.08
C ALA A 295 -6.93 9.33 10.86
N ALA A 296 -7.05 9.50 12.18
CA ALA A 296 -7.82 8.56 13.01
C ALA A 296 -9.32 8.58 12.67
N ILE A 297 -9.91 9.76 12.45
CA ILE A 297 -11.31 9.89 12.05
C ILE A 297 -11.53 9.28 10.66
N PHE A 298 -10.65 9.57 9.69
CA PHE A 298 -10.73 8.98 8.37
C PHE A 298 -10.72 7.44 8.43
N PHE A 299 -9.71 6.85 9.10
CA PHE A 299 -9.58 5.39 9.15
C PHE A 299 -10.66 4.71 9.99
N ALA A 300 -11.09 5.31 11.10
CA ALA A 300 -12.19 4.76 11.90
C ALA A 300 -13.51 4.80 11.12
N SER A 301 -13.77 5.90 10.41
CA SER A 301 -14.96 6.04 9.57
C SER A 301 -14.92 5.11 8.36
N ALA A 302 -13.75 4.94 7.74
CA ALA A 302 -13.56 3.97 6.68
C ALA A 302 -13.85 2.54 7.16
N LEU A 303 -13.34 2.16 8.35
CA LEU A 303 -13.62 0.87 8.97
C LEU A 303 -15.11 0.70 9.28
N GLY A 304 -15.75 1.71 9.86
CA GLY A 304 -17.19 1.73 10.12
C GLY A 304 -18.02 1.60 8.85
N GLY A 305 -17.58 2.25 7.78
CA GLY A 305 -18.17 2.12 6.45
C GLY A 305 -18.02 0.70 5.88
N SER A 306 -16.82 0.11 5.92
CA SER A 306 -16.61 -1.27 5.47
C SER A 306 -17.44 -2.28 6.26
N VAL A 307 -17.58 -2.10 7.58
CA VAL A 307 -18.46 -2.93 8.43
C VAL A 307 -19.94 -2.71 8.08
N ALA A 308 -20.40 -1.48 7.89
CA ALA A 308 -21.79 -1.26 7.49
C ALA A 308 -22.08 -1.84 6.10
N SER A 309 -21.16 -1.65 5.15
CA SER A 309 -21.24 -2.19 3.80
C SER A 309 -21.41 -3.71 3.81
N VAL A 310 -20.52 -4.43 4.50
CA VAL A 310 -20.53 -5.89 4.48
C VAL A 310 -21.77 -6.47 5.16
N TRP A 311 -22.35 -5.83 6.18
CA TRP A 311 -23.47 -6.39 6.94
C TRP A 311 -24.85 -5.90 6.50
N ILE A 312 -24.93 -4.76 5.79
CA ILE A 312 -26.21 -4.20 5.32
C ILE A 312 -26.44 -4.52 3.83
N ASN A 313 -25.41 -4.48 2.99
CA ASN A 313 -25.55 -4.79 1.56
C ASN A 313 -25.79 -6.29 1.31
N ALA A 314 -26.08 -6.66 0.07
CA ALA A 314 -26.27 -8.06 -0.30
C ALA A 314 -24.99 -8.89 -0.06
N PRO A 315 -25.09 -10.17 0.38
CA PRO A 315 -23.92 -10.99 0.74
C PRO A 315 -22.87 -11.16 -0.36
N ASN A 316 -23.29 -11.11 -1.62
CA ASN A 316 -22.47 -11.29 -2.81
C ASN A 316 -21.95 -9.96 -3.40
N THR A 317 -22.10 -8.84 -2.69
CA THR A 317 -21.57 -7.54 -3.12
C THR A 317 -20.10 -7.41 -2.74
N ILE A 318 -19.30 -6.90 -3.68
CA ILE A 318 -17.91 -6.53 -3.43
C ILE A 318 -17.86 -5.03 -3.13
N GLY A 319 -17.45 -4.67 -1.92
CA GLY A 319 -17.36 -3.26 -1.50
C GLY A 319 -15.92 -2.74 -1.55
N VAL A 320 -15.73 -1.58 -2.17
CA VAL A 320 -14.47 -0.82 -2.26
C VAL A 320 -14.75 0.68 -2.18
N GLY A 321 -13.77 1.47 -1.76
CA GLY A 321 -13.84 2.94 -1.84
C GLY A 321 -13.48 3.65 -0.54
N ALA A 322 -12.81 4.79 -0.68
CA ALA A 322 -12.46 5.68 0.43
C ALA A 322 -13.67 6.45 1.01
N SER A 323 -14.83 6.35 0.35
CA SER A 323 -15.97 7.24 0.56
C SER A 323 -16.55 7.15 1.96
N GLY A 324 -16.58 5.98 2.60
CA GLY A 324 -16.97 5.85 4.02
C GLY A 324 -16.08 6.70 4.95
N GLY A 325 -14.77 6.73 4.69
CA GLY A 325 -13.83 7.58 5.40
C GLY A 325 -14.10 9.08 5.16
N ILE A 326 -14.33 9.45 3.90
CA ILE A 326 -14.56 10.85 3.48
C ILE A 326 -15.90 11.38 4.01
N VAL A 327 -16.97 10.60 3.87
CA VAL A 327 -18.30 10.94 4.39
C VAL A 327 -18.24 11.08 5.93
N GLY A 328 -17.49 10.20 6.61
CA GLY A 328 -17.20 10.35 8.03
C GLY A 328 -16.46 11.64 8.37
N LEU A 329 -15.52 12.10 7.54
CA LEU A 329 -14.86 13.40 7.73
C LEU A 329 -15.87 14.56 7.61
N PHE A 330 -16.80 14.54 6.65
CA PHE A 330 -17.83 15.57 6.54
C PHE A 330 -18.78 15.58 7.73
N ALA A 331 -19.21 14.41 8.20
CA ALA A 331 -20.00 14.28 9.43
C ALA A 331 -19.21 14.79 10.66
N ALA A 332 -17.91 14.47 10.73
CA ALA A 332 -17.02 14.94 11.78
C ALA A 332 -16.82 16.45 11.76
N VAL A 333 -16.76 17.10 10.59
CA VAL A 333 -16.69 18.56 10.45
C VAL A 333 -17.93 19.22 11.03
N ILE A 334 -19.12 18.70 10.73
CA ILE A 334 -20.38 19.23 11.28
C ILE A 334 -20.37 19.08 12.81
N ALA A 335 -20.03 17.91 13.34
CA ALA A 335 -19.93 17.70 14.79
C ALA A 335 -18.89 18.64 15.43
N ALA A 336 -17.69 18.77 14.85
CA ALA A 336 -16.63 19.65 15.36
C ALA A 336 -17.03 21.13 15.30
N SER A 337 -17.90 21.53 14.37
CA SER A 337 -18.35 22.91 14.22
C SER A 337 -19.08 23.45 15.44
N PHE A 338 -19.66 22.60 16.29
CA PHE A 338 -20.30 23.00 17.56
C PHE A 338 -19.29 23.48 18.61
N ARG A 339 -17.98 23.25 18.40
CA ARG A 339 -16.90 23.81 19.22
C ARG A 339 -16.77 25.32 19.09
N PHE A 340 -17.12 25.88 17.93
CA PHE A 340 -17.01 27.29 17.62
C PHE A 340 -18.35 27.97 17.94
N ARG A 341 -18.32 29.10 18.66
CA ARG A 341 -19.53 29.94 18.85
C ARG A 341 -20.09 30.31 17.48
N SER A 342 -21.42 30.37 17.36
CA SER A 342 -22.13 30.73 16.14
C SER A 342 -21.48 31.95 15.47
N GLY A 343 -21.05 31.79 14.22
CA GLY A 343 -20.32 32.80 13.47
C GLY A 343 -20.07 32.36 12.03
N PRO A 344 -19.72 33.29 11.13
CA PRO A 344 -19.70 33.03 9.68
C PRO A 344 -18.83 31.84 9.25
N ILE A 345 -17.75 31.56 9.98
CA ILE A 345 -16.85 30.44 9.70
C ILE A 345 -17.52 29.09 10.05
N ALA A 346 -18.21 29.01 11.18
CA ALA A 346 -18.92 27.80 11.60
C ALA A 346 -20.07 27.47 10.65
N ASP A 347 -20.80 28.49 10.18
CA ASP A 347 -21.90 28.30 9.23
C ASP A 347 -21.40 27.91 7.85
N THR A 348 -20.31 28.52 7.37
CA THR A 348 -19.65 28.12 6.11
C THR A 348 -19.19 26.66 6.15
N LEU A 349 -18.58 26.24 7.27
CA LEU A 349 -18.16 24.85 7.49
C LEU A 349 -19.34 23.88 7.48
N ARG A 350 -20.41 24.21 8.20
CA ARG A 350 -21.62 23.37 8.30
C ARG A 350 -22.32 23.24 6.96
N ILE A 351 -22.56 24.36 6.28
CA ILE A 351 -23.25 24.38 4.98
C ILE A 351 -22.41 23.64 3.94
N GLY A 352 -21.11 23.93 3.84
CA GLY A 352 -20.22 23.26 2.89
C GLY A 352 -20.13 21.75 3.13
N ALA A 353 -20.04 21.31 4.40
CA ALA A 353 -20.04 19.91 4.74
C ALA A 353 -21.40 19.24 4.47
N ALA A 354 -22.51 19.91 4.78
CA ALA A 354 -23.87 19.39 4.56
C ALA A 354 -24.18 19.23 3.07
N GLN A 355 -23.69 20.12 2.21
CA GLN A 355 -23.88 20.05 0.75
C GLN A 355 -23.27 18.79 0.12
N ILE A 356 -22.24 18.21 0.74
CA ILE A 356 -21.62 16.96 0.28
C ILE A 356 -22.19 15.76 1.06
N LEU A 357 -22.34 15.90 2.38
CA LEU A 357 -22.81 14.84 3.26
C LEU A 357 -24.24 14.40 2.93
N ILE A 358 -25.19 15.33 2.83
CA ILE A 358 -26.60 14.99 2.67
C ILE A 358 -26.84 14.21 1.37
N PRO A 359 -26.35 14.64 0.18
CA PRO A 359 -26.50 13.85 -1.04
C PRO A 359 -25.78 12.50 -0.97
N SER A 360 -24.63 12.41 -0.28
CA SER A 360 -23.91 11.13 -0.14
C SER A 360 -24.68 10.08 0.67
N LEU A 361 -25.62 10.51 1.53
CA LEU A 361 -26.44 9.61 2.36
C LEU A 361 -27.78 9.27 1.72
N LEU A 362 -28.15 9.91 0.61
CA LEU A 362 -29.47 9.78 0.01
C LEU A 362 -29.38 9.11 -1.36
N PRO A 363 -30.20 8.09 -1.64
CA PRO A 363 -30.14 7.30 -2.86
C PRO A 363 -30.74 8.01 -4.09
N PHE A 364 -30.34 9.25 -4.35
CA PHE A 364 -30.87 10.05 -5.47
C PHE A 364 -30.22 9.72 -6.82
N LEU A 365 -29.01 9.15 -6.80
CA LEU A 365 -28.21 8.83 -8.00
C LEU A 365 -27.94 7.33 -8.11
N SER A 366 -28.94 6.48 -7.84
CA SER A 366 -28.81 5.01 -7.82
C SER A 366 -28.63 4.36 -9.20
N ALA A 367 -28.21 5.11 -10.22
CA ALA A 367 -28.15 4.63 -11.60
C ALA A 367 -26.85 5.04 -12.29
N ALA A 368 -25.72 4.48 -11.83
CA ALA A 368 -24.55 4.44 -12.69
C ALA A 368 -24.75 3.32 -13.73
N ARG A 369 -24.75 3.70 -15.01
CA ARG A 369 -24.76 2.74 -16.12
C ARG A 369 -23.39 2.06 -16.15
N GLY A 370 -23.32 0.76 -15.83
CA GLY A 370 -22.06 0.01 -15.86
C GLY A 370 -21.87 -1.06 -14.77
N GLY A 371 -22.84 -1.24 -13.85
CA GLY A 371 -22.74 -2.27 -12.79
C GLY A 371 -22.06 -1.81 -11.50
N GLU A 372 -21.46 -0.61 -11.48
CA GLU A 372 -21.01 0.07 -10.26
C GLU A 372 -22.22 0.66 -9.52
N ASN A 373 -22.33 0.42 -8.21
CA ASN A 373 -23.39 0.99 -7.37
C ASN A 373 -22.79 1.82 -6.23
N ILE A 374 -23.46 2.91 -5.87
CA ILE A 374 -23.07 3.72 -4.71
C ILE A 374 -23.36 2.94 -3.43
N ASP A 375 -22.34 2.84 -2.57
CA ASP A 375 -22.43 2.14 -1.29
C ASP A 375 -22.98 3.05 -0.18
N TYR A 376 -24.30 3.22 -0.15
CA TYR A 376 -24.97 4.04 0.85
C TYR A 376 -24.85 3.48 2.28
N ALA A 377 -24.78 2.15 2.43
CA ALA A 377 -24.53 1.52 3.73
C ALA A 377 -23.15 1.92 4.26
N GLY A 378 -22.12 1.86 3.40
CA GLY A 378 -20.78 2.32 3.72
C GLY A 378 -20.72 3.80 4.07
N HIS A 379 -21.43 4.65 3.33
CA HIS A 379 -21.54 6.08 3.66
C HIS A 379 -22.20 6.32 5.02
N PHE A 380 -23.30 5.62 5.31
CA PHE A 380 -23.99 5.72 6.60
C PHE A 380 -23.12 5.29 7.77
N GLY A 381 -22.47 4.12 7.66
CA GLY A 381 -21.54 3.63 8.69
C GLY A 381 -20.38 4.59 8.93
N GLY A 382 -19.81 5.15 7.86
CA GLY A 382 -18.77 6.16 7.94
C GLY A 382 -19.22 7.45 8.61
N ALA A 383 -20.37 8.00 8.20
CA ALA A 383 -20.97 9.19 8.80
C ALA A 383 -21.20 9.02 10.31
N LEU A 384 -21.75 7.87 10.71
CA LEU A 384 -22.05 7.55 12.11
C LEU A 384 -20.78 7.56 12.97
N ILE A 385 -19.73 6.83 12.53
CA ILE A 385 -18.46 6.78 13.27
C ILE A 385 -17.76 8.14 13.29
N GLY A 386 -17.74 8.86 12.17
CA GLY A 386 -17.14 10.19 12.08
C GLY A 386 -17.81 11.19 13.01
N ALA A 387 -19.14 11.24 13.03
CA ALA A 387 -19.92 12.09 13.94
C ALA A 387 -19.70 11.70 15.41
N ALA A 388 -19.73 10.40 15.73
CA ALA A 388 -19.54 9.92 17.09
C ALA A 388 -18.14 10.24 17.64
N LEU A 389 -17.09 9.96 16.87
CA LEU A 389 -15.71 10.19 17.27
C LEU A 389 -15.41 11.69 17.39
N SER A 390 -15.92 12.51 16.48
CA SER A 390 -15.78 13.97 16.55
C SER A 390 -16.56 14.58 17.73
N SER A 391 -17.75 14.05 18.05
CA SER A 391 -18.50 14.47 19.25
C SER A 391 -17.76 14.10 20.53
N LEU A 392 -17.16 12.91 20.60
CA LEU A 392 -16.30 12.49 21.71
C LEU A 392 -15.09 13.42 21.86
N LEU A 393 -14.51 13.88 20.74
CA LEU A 393 -13.40 14.83 20.77
C LEU A 393 -13.77 16.16 21.42
N LEU A 394 -15.01 16.64 21.24
CA LEU A 394 -15.47 17.86 21.91
C LEU A 394 -15.38 17.76 23.43
N ALA A 395 -15.59 16.57 24.01
CA ALA A 395 -15.47 16.35 25.45
C ALA A 395 -14.02 16.41 25.94
N PHE A 396 -13.05 16.09 25.08
CA PHE A 396 -11.62 16.00 25.43
C PHE A 396 -10.74 17.05 24.72
N TRP A 397 -11.34 18.12 24.18
CA TRP A 397 -10.63 19.23 23.56
C TRP A 397 -10.71 20.49 24.43
N PRO A 398 -9.74 20.69 25.35
CA PRO A 398 -9.66 21.89 26.19
C PRO A 398 -9.64 23.16 25.35
N ARG A 399 -10.22 24.24 25.88
CA ARG A 399 -10.37 25.48 25.09
C ARG A 399 -9.04 26.14 24.77
N GLU A 400 -8.05 25.89 25.61
CA GLU A 400 -6.72 26.49 25.63
C GLU A 400 -5.75 25.76 24.68
N ARG A 401 -6.15 24.62 24.09
CA ARG A 401 -5.29 23.83 23.21
C ARG A 401 -5.67 24.01 21.73
N PRO A 402 -4.67 24.22 20.85
CA PRO A 402 -4.92 24.35 19.42
C PRO A 402 -5.36 23.04 18.75
N THR A 403 -5.07 21.88 19.37
CA THR A 403 -5.48 20.55 18.85
C THR A 403 -6.01 19.66 19.99
N PRO A 404 -6.85 18.65 19.68
CA PRO A 404 -7.44 17.78 20.70
C PRO A 404 -6.39 16.95 21.47
N ARG A 405 -6.73 16.53 22.70
CA ARG A 405 -5.90 15.63 23.52
C ARG A 405 -5.74 14.24 22.86
N PHE A 406 -4.86 13.41 23.41
CA PHE A 406 -4.62 12.02 22.97
C PHE A 406 -4.17 11.83 21.52
N GLY A 407 -3.54 12.83 20.90
CA GLY A 407 -2.99 12.68 19.55
C GLY A 407 -2.03 11.49 19.38
N ALA A 408 -1.34 11.05 20.44
CA ALA A 408 -0.50 9.85 20.39
C ALA A 408 -1.32 8.56 20.18
N ALA A 409 -2.47 8.42 20.84
CA ALA A 409 -3.38 7.30 20.66
C ALA A 409 -3.98 7.31 19.24
N ALA A 410 -4.38 8.49 18.76
CA ALA A 410 -4.85 8.67 17.38
C ALA A 410 -3.78 8.22 16.36
N THR A 411 -2.52 8.62 16.54
CA THR A 411 -1.41 8.14 15.71
C THR A 411 -1.23 6.63 15.80
N ALA A 412 -1.26 6.04 17.00
CA ALA A 412 -1.10 4.60 17.19
C ALA A 412 -2.20 3.81 16.46
N PHE A 413 -3.46 4.23 16.56
CA PHE A 413 -4.58 3.64 15.85
C PHE A 413 -4.40 3.72 14.33
N SER A 414 -4.09 4.91 13.79
CA SER A 414 -3.87 5.08 12.35
C SER A 414 -2.67 4.26 11.84
N THR A 415 -1.60 4.17 12.62
CA THR A 415 -0.43 3.35 12.27
C THR A 415 -0.80 1.87 12.26
N LEU A 416 -1.55 1.38 13.24
CA LEU A 416 -2.01 -0.01 13.27
C LEU A 416 -2.90 -0.32 12.06
N PHE A 417 -3.82 0.56 11.70
CA PHE A 417 -4.67 0.41 10.51
C PHE A 417 -3.82 0.23 9.25
N VAL A 418 -2.83 1.12 9.04
CA VAL A 418 -1.94 1.07 7.88
C VAL A 418 -1.05 -0.18 7.90
N ILE A 419 -0.56 -0.61 9.07
CA ILE A 419 0.21 -1.86 9.19
C ILE A 419 -0.63 -3.06 8.78
N ILE A 420 -1.89 -3.14 9.21
CA ILE A 420 -2.80 -4.23 8.82
C ILE A 420 -3.00 -4.22 7.30
N ALA A 421 -3.31 -3.06 6.72
CA ALA A 421 -3.50 -2.93 5.27
C ALA A 421 -2.24 -3.26 4.46
N ALA A 422 -1.05 -2.90 4.96
CA ALA A 422 0.21 -3.26 4.32
C ALA A 422 0.52 -4.75 4.48
N ALA A 423 0.29 -5.33 5.66
CA ALA A 423 0.49 -6.76 5.90
C ALA A 423 -0.44 -7.64 5.06
N SER A 424 -1.64 -7.15 4.72
CA SER A 424 -2.54 -7.87 3.80
C SER A 424 -2.04 -8.00 2.36
N LEU A 425 -0.98 -7.30 1.97
CA LEU A 425 -0.35 -7.55 0.68
C LEU A 425 0.17 -9.00 0.56
N TRP A 426 0.56 -9.63 1.69
CA TRP A 426 0.91 -11.06 1.74
C TRP A 426 -0.24 -11.98 1.29
N PRO A 427 -1.39 -12.05 1.98
CA PRO A 427 -2.49 -12.90 1.56
C PRO A 427 -3.05 -12.52 0.18
N ILE A 428 -3.09 -11.23 -0.18
CA ILE A 428 -3.49 -10.78 -1.53
C ILE A 428 -2.58 -11.39 -2.59
N SER A 429 -1.26 -11.28 -2.41
CA SER A 429 -0.30 -11.82 -3.37
C SER A 429 -0.38 -13.34 -3.46
N ASN A 430 -0.58 -14.04 -2.35
CA ASN A 430 -0.72 -15.50 -2.34
C ASN A 430 -2.00 -15.95 -3.04
N THR A 431 -3.14 -15.29 -2.79
CA THR A 431 -4.38 -15.57 -3.51
C THR A 431 -4.22 -15.30 -5.00
N ARG A 432 -3.62 -14.17 -5.36
CA ARG A 432 -3.33 -13.85 -6.76
C ARG A 432 -2.44 -14.91 -7.40
N GLN A 433 -1.34 -15.31 -6.74
CA GLN A 433 -0.42 -16.31 -7.24
C GLN A 433 -1.06 -17.68 -7.36
N PHE A 434 -1.92 -18.07 -6.41
CA PHE A 434 -2.71 -19.29 -6.51
C PHE A 434 -3.57 -19.30 -7.77
N ILE A 435 -4.23 -18.18 -8.09
CA ILE A 435 -5.09 -18.07 -9.28
C ILE A 435 -4.26 -17.99 -10.58
N VAL A 436 -3.19 -17.18 -10.60
CA VAL A 436 -2.33 -17.02 -11.77
C VAL A 436 -1.57 -18.31 -12.09
N ASN A 437 -1.20 -19.09 -11.08
CA ASN A 437 -0.50 -20.35 -11.27
C ASN A 437 -1.45 -21.55 -11.40
N ASP A 438 -2.77 -21.34 -11.38
CA ASP A 438 -3.71 -22.43 -11.62
C ASP A 438 -3.56 -22.94 -13.06
N PRO A 439 -3.18 -24.21 -13.26
CA PRO A 439 -2.87 -24.71 -14.59
C PRO A 439 -4.10 -24.84 -15.48
N MET A 440 -5.29 -25.08 -14.90
CA MET A 440 -6.55 -25.12 -15.67
C MET A 440 -6.96 -23.75 -16.17
N ALA A 441 -6.96 -22.75 -15.30
CA ALA A 441 -7.25 -21.37 -15.69
C ALA A 441 -6.29 -20.90 -16.80
N ASN A 442 -4.99 -21.23 -16.69
CA ASN A 442 -4.03 -20.93 -17.74
C ASN A 442 -4.29 -21.67 -19.05
N TYR A 443 -4.73 -22.93 -18.97
CA TYR A 443 -5.04 -23.73 -20.15
C TYR A 443 -6.19 -23.12 -20.95
N PHE A 444 -7.31 -22.81 -20.28
CA PHE A 444 -8.48 -22.20 -20.93
C PHE A 444 -8.28 -20.72 -21.30
N ALA A 445 -7.32 -20.03 -20.67
CA ALA A 445 -6.89 -18.70 -21.08
C ALA A 445 -5.91 -18.70 -22.28
N GLY A 446 -5.59 -19.87 -22.84
CA GLY A 446 -4.66 -20.01 -23.96
C GLY A 446 -3.17 -19.84 -23.59
N LYS A 447 -2.84 -19.80 -22.30
CA LYS A 447 -1.47 -19.67 -21.78
C LYS A 447 -0.83 -21.06 -21.61
N TYR A 448 -0.73 -21.80 -22.71
CA TYR A 448 -0.41 -23.23 -22.71
C TYR A 448 0.94 -23.59 -22.09
N GLU A 449 1.99 -22.79 -22.29
CA GLU A 449 3.30 -23.02 -21.65
C GLU A 449 3.23 -22.91 -20.11
N GLN A 450 2.44 -21.94 -19.63
CA GLN A 450 2.23 -21.71 -18.19
C GLN A 450 1.39 -22.83 -17.60
N ALA A 451 0.34 -23.26 -18.32
CA ALA A 451 -0.48 -24.41 -17.95
C ALA A 451 0.36 -25.69 -17.86
N ALA A 452 1.18 -25.99 -18.88
CA ALA A 452 2.06 -27.16 -18.91
C ALA A 452 3.05 -27.17 -17.73
N THR A 453 3.63 -26.01 -17.40
CA THR A 453 4.49 -25.87 -16.22
C THR A 453 3.70 -26.13 -14.94
N GLY A 454 2.52 -25.53 -14.79
CA GLY A 454 1.70 -25.68 -13.58
C GLY A 454 1.23 -27.13 -13.37
N PHE A 455 0.83 -27.83 -14.43
CA PHE A 455 0.50 -29.26 -14.36
C PHE A 455 1.71 -30.09 -13.95
N ALA A 456 2.92 -29.76 -14.42
CA ALA A 456 4.15 -30.43 -13.99
C ALA A 456 4.42 -30.28 -12.47
N VAL A 457 4.12 -29.11 -11.90
CA VAL A 457 4.21 -28.87 -10.45
C VAL A 457 3.18 -29.71 -9.71
N ARG A 458 1.90 -29.70 -10.15
CA ARG A 458 0.83 -30.49 -9.52
C ARG A 458 1.09 -32.00 -9.53
N THR A 459 1.70 -32.51 -10.60
CA THR A 459 2.16 -33.90 -10.67
C THR A 459 3.12 -34.24 -9.53
N ALA A 460 4.05 -33.33 -9.19
CA ALA A 460 5.03 -33.57 -8.12
C ALA A 460 4.40 -33.51 -6.72
N GLU A 461 3.35 -32.70 -6.54
CA GLU A 461 2.66 -32.51 -5.26
C GLU A 461 1.67 -33.62 -4.91
N ASN A 462 1.01 -34.23 -5.91
CA ASN A 462 -0.09 -35.19 -5.70
C ASN A 462 0.15 -36.51 -6.45
N PRO A 463 0.90 -37.47 -5.86
CA PRO A 463 1.21 -38.73 -6.52
C PRO A 463 -0.01 -39.54 -7.01
N PRO A 464 -1.14 -39.63 -6.27
CA PRO A 464 -2.30 -40.42 -6.72
C PRO A 464 -2.99 -39.87 -7.98
N THR A 465 -3.01 -38.55 -8.15
CA THR A 465 -3.64 -37.88 -9.31
C THR A 465 -2.64 -37.45 -10.37
N ALA A 466 -1.35 -37.71 -10.15
CA ALA A 466 -0.26 -37.41 -11.07
C ALA A 466 -0.49 -37.90 -12.51
N PRO A 467 -1.06 -39.10 -12.78
CA PRO A 467 -1.35 -39.53 -14.15
C PRO A 467 -2.26 -38.57 -14.91
N TYR A 468 -3.29 -38.05 -14.25
CA TYR A 468 -4.20 -37.09 -14.87
C TYR A 468 -3.53 -35.75 -15.17
N TYR A 469 -2.70 -35.24 -14.25
CA TYR A 469 -1.93 -34.03 -14.51
C TYR A 469 -0.90 -34.20 -15.62
N HIS A 470 -0.36 -35.41 -15.83
CA HIS A 470 0.46 -35.70 -17.00
C HIS A 470 -0.32 -35.60 -18.31
N LEU A 471 -1.56 -36.12 -18.36
CA LEU A 471 -2.44 -35.99 -19.53
C LEU A 471 -2.77 -34.51 -19.82
N TRP A 472 -3.13 -33.75 -18.80
CA TRP A 472 -3.40 -32.32 -18.93
C TRP A 472 -2.17 -31.50 -19.34
N ARG A 473 -1.00 -31.84 -18.81
CA ARG A 473 0.27 -31.27 -19.28
C ARG A 473 0.49 -31.56 -20.76
N PHE A 474 0.26 -32.80 -21.21
CA PHE A 474 0.39 -33.17 -22.61
C PHE A 474 -0.57 -32.38 -23.51
N MET A 475 -1.84 -32.24 -23.11
CA MET A 475 -2.82 -31.46 -23.87
C MET A 475 -2.39 -29.99 -23.96
N ALA A 476 -1.92 -29.41 -22.86
CA ALA A 476 -1.36 -28.05 -22.85
C ALA A 476 -0.16 -27.92 -23.79
N GLN A 477 0.82 -28.83 -23.70
CA GLN A 477 2.00 -28.83 -24.58
C GLN A 477 1.60 -28.98 -26.05
N SER A 478 0.64 -29.84 -26.37
CA SER A 478 0.16 -30.08 -27.72
C SER A 478 -0.50 -28.84 -28.32
N ARG A 479 -1.41 -28.19 -27.58
CA ARG A 479 -2.04 -26.93 -28.03
C ARG A 479 -1.05 -25.77 -28.10
N GLY A 480 -0.01 -25.79 -27.27
CA GLY A 480 1.10 -24.84 -27.29
C GLY A 480 2.14 -25.11 -28.38
N ASN A 481 1.97 -26.15 -29.21
CA ASN A 481 2.97 -26.60 -30.21
C ASN A 481 4.37 -26.90 -29.60
N ASP A 482 4.42 -27.36 -28.35
CA ASP A 482 5.67 -27.79 -27.71
C ASP A 482 6.11 -29.14 -28.30
N THR A 483 7.29 -29.15 -28.92
CA THR A 483 7.86 -30.34 -29.58
C THR A 483 8.15 -31.49 -28.60
N LYS A 484 8.17 -31.21 -27.30
CA LYS A 484 8.40 -32.22 -26.26
C LYS A 484 7.14 -32.97 -25.83
N ALA A 485 5.93 -32.54 -26.24
CA ALA A 485 4.66 -33.09 -25.76
C ALA A 485 4.62 -34.63 -25.77
N ILE A 486 4.91 -35.24 -26.92
CA ILE A 486 4.88 -36.71 -27.08
C ILE A 486 6.00 -37.39 -26.29
N ALA A 487 7.20 -36.79 -26.23
CA ALA A 487 8.32 -37.35 -25.49
C ALA A 487 8.03 -37.36 -23.98
N ASP A 488 7.49 -36.27 -23.45
CA ASP A 488 7.08 -36.13 -22.06
C ASP A 488 5.92 -37.09 -21.72
N LEU A 489 4.94 -37.24 -22.61
CA LEU A 489 3.84 -38.19 -22.45
C LEU A 489 4.35 -39.64 -22.39
N LYS A 490 5.31 -40.03 -23.23
CA LYS A 490 5.95 -41.36 -23.19
C LYS A 490 6.65 -41.61 -21.86
N ILE A 491 7.35 -40.62 -21.33
CA ILE A 491 8.02 -40.70 -20.01
C ILE A 491 6.99 -40.83 -18.88
N ALA A 492 5.85 -40.14 -18.98
CA ALA A 492 4.78 -40.25 -18.00
C ALA A 492 4.09 -41.63 -18.07
N ALA A 493 3.81 -42.12 -19.28
CA ALA A 493 3.21 -43.43 -19.50
C ALA A 493 4.09 -44.56 -18.93
N SER A 494 5.41 -44.50 -19.09
CA SER A 494 6.34 -45.52 -18.55
C SER A 494 6.38 -45.57 -17.02
N LYS A 495 5.86 -44.54 -16.34
CA LYS A 495 5.76 -44.45 -14.88
C LYS A 495 4.35 -44.76 -14.36
N THR A 496 3.38 -44.98 -15.24
CA THR A 496 1.98 -45.24 -14.90
C THR A 496 1.70 -46.74 -15.05
N ASP A 497 0.98 -47.34 -14.11
CA ASP A 497 0.66 -48.76 -14.15
C ASP A 497 -0.29 -49.08 -15.31
N GLN A 498 0.19 -49.92 -16.24
CA GLN A 498 -0.52 -50.31 -17.46
C GLN A 498 -1.84 -51.06 -17.21
N GLY A 499 -1.97 -51.70 -16.05
CA GLY A 499 -3.16 -52.45 -15.65
C GLY A 499 -4.28 -51.58 -15.07
N THR A 500 -4.04 -50.29 -14.86
CA THR A 500 -4.95 -49.41 -14.11
C THR A 500 -5.41 -48.22 -14.93
N TRP A 501 -6.60 -47.71 -14.58
CA TRP A 501 -7.09 -46.45 -15.11
C TRP A 501 -6.30 -45.27 -14.47
N PRO A 502 -5.88 -44.24 -15.22
CA PRO A 502 -6.24 -43.88 -16.60
C PRO A 502 -5.22 -44.29 -17.69
N TYR A 503 -4.42 -45.35 -17.52
CA TYR A 503 -3.40 -45.74 -18.52
C TYR A 503 -3.92 -45.88 -19.96
N PRO A 504 -5.12 -46.45 -20.23
CA PRO A 504 -5.65 -46.52 -21.60
C PRO A 504 -5.77 -45.16 -22.31
N VAL A 505 -5.94 -44.08 -21.55
CA VAL A 505 -5.98 -42.71 -22.11
C VAL A 505 -4.59 -42.29 -22.62
N PHE A 506 -3.51 -42.70 -21.96
CA PHE A 506 -2.15 -42.48 -22.49
C PHE A 506 -1.96 -43.20 -23.83
N SER A 507 -2.44 -44.45 -23.94
CA SER A 507 -2.40 -45.20 -25.20
C SER A 507 -3.19 -44.53 -26.31
N LEU A 508 -4.34 -43.91 -26.00
CA LEU A 508 -5.11 -43.12 -26.98
C LEU A 508 -4.25 -41.98 -27.56
N PHE A 509 -3.63 -41.16 -26.70
CA PHE A 509 -2.84 -40.02 -27.14
C PHE A 509 -1.47 -40.37 -27.73
N LEU A 510 -0.92 -41.55 -27.40
CA LEU A 510 0.27 -42.10 -28.05
C LEU A 510 -0.02 -42.73 -29.43
N GLY A 511 -1.29 -42.91 -29.78
CA GLY A 511 -1.73 -43.49 -31.05
C GLY A 511 -1.82 -45.02 -31.04
N ASP A 512 -1.66 -45.65 -29.88
CA ASP A 512 -1.70 -47.11 -29.69
C ASP A 512 -3.14 -47.64 -29.51
N LEU A 513 -4.11 -46.75 -29.27
CA LEU A 513 -5.53 -47.08 -29.01
C LEU A 513 -6.44 -46.13 -29.78
N LYS A 514 -7.57 -46.62 -30.30
CA LYS A 514 -8.59 -45.78 -30.97
C LYS A 514 -9.69 -45.31 -29.99
N PRO A 515 -10.45 -44.25 -30.32
CA PRO A 515 -11.54 -43.75 -29.46
C PRO A 515 -12.57 -44.80 -29.01
N ASP A 516 -13.05 -45.65 -29.94
CA ASP A 516 -14.01 -46.71 -29.63
C ASP A 516 -13.41 -47.81 -28.73
N GLU A 517 -12.11 -48.08 -28.90
CA GLU A 517 -11.37 -49.04 -28.08
C GLU A 517 -11.14 -48.49 -26.66
N LEU A 518 -10.92 -47.18 -26.50
CA LEU A 518 -10.88 -46.54 -25.18
C LEU A 518 -12.22 -46.70 -24.45
N MET A 519 -13.34 -46.46 -25.14
CA MET A 519 -14.67 -46.64 -24.56
C MET A 519 -14.91 -48.09 -24.11
N ALA A 520 -14.42 -49.07 -24.88
CA ALA A 520 -14.54 -50.49 -24.54
C ALA A 520 -13.67 -50.91 -23.34
N LYS A 521 -12.60 -50.16 -23.02
CA LYS A 521 -11.72 -50.42 -21.87
C LYS A 521 -12.28 -49.88 -20.54
N ALA A 522 -13.23 -48.95 -20.58
CA ALA A 522 -13.82 -48.38 -19.39
C ALA A 522 -14.73 -49.40 -18.65
N ALA A 523 -14.41 -49.67 -17.39
CA ALA A 523 -15.06 -50.71 -16.59
C ALA A 523 -16.38 -50.26 -15.93
N ASP A 524 -16.53 -48.98 -15.65
CA ASP A 524 -17.67 -48.42 -14.92
C ASP A 524 -18.17 -47.10 -15.53
N SER A 525 -19.18 -46.47 -14.92
CA SER A 525 -19.72 -45.19 -15.40
C SER A 525 -18.73 -44.04 -15.31
N ASN A 526 -17.85 -44.04 -14.31
CA ASN A 526 -16.88 -42.97 -14.09
C ASN A 526 -15.76 -43.05 -15.14
N GLN A 527 -15.23 -44.24 -15.40
CA GLN A 527 -14.25 -44.42 -16.48
C GLN A 527 -14.86 -44.12 -17.86
N ARG A 528 -16.15 -44.42 -18.06
CA ARG A 528 -16.84 -44.10 -19.32
C ARG A 528 -17.03 -42.60 -19.52
N CYS A 529 -17.31 -41.85 -18.47
CA CYS A 529 -17.44 -40.40 -18.57
C CYS A 529 -16.06 -39.76 -18.85
N GLU A 530 -15.00 -40.22 -18.19
CA GLU A 530 -13.62 -39.78 -18.45
C GLU A 530 -13.16 -40.15 -19.87
N ALA A 531 -13.40 -41.38 -20.31
CA ALA A 531 -13.13 -41.83 -21.68
C ALA A 531 -13.83 -40.94 -22.72
N THR A 532 -15.07 -40.55 -22.44
CA THR A 532 -15.86 -39.67 -23.31
C THR A 532 -15.20 -38.29 -23.41
N PHE A 533 -14.79 -37.70 -22.29
CA PHE A 533 -14.06 -36.43 -22.27
C PHE A 533 -12.76 -36.50 -23.08
N TYR A 534 -11.91 -37.50 -22.82
CA TYR A 534 -10.61 -37.62 -23.49
C TYR A 534 -10.73 -37.96 -24.99
N ASN A 535 -11.78 -38.68 -25.40
CA ASN A 535 -12.12 -38.83 -26.81
C ASN A 535 -12.48 -37.48 -27.44
N GLY A 536 -13.21 -36.62 -26.72
CA GLY A 536 -13.48 -35.25 -27.13
C GLY A 536 -12.20 -34.44 -27.39
N GLU A 537 -11.25 -34.49 -26.45
CA GLU A 537 -9.93 -33.86 -26.61
C GLU A 537 -9.15 -34.41 -27.79
N TRP A 538 -9.17 -35.73 -28.00
CA TRP A 538 -8.53 -36.36 -29.15
C TRP A 538 -9.11 -35.87 -30.48
N TYR A 539 -10.43 -35.80 -30.61
CA TYR A 539 -11.08 -35.25 -31.81
C TYR A 539 -10.76 -33.77 -31.99
N LEU A 540 -10.71 -33.00 -30.90
CA LEU A 540 -10.40 -31.58 -30.95
C LEU A 540 -8.97 -31.32 -31.42
N LEU A 541 -7.99 -32.06 -30.87
CA LEU A 541 -6.59 -32.03 -31.33
C LEU A 541 -6.44 -32.49 -32.78
N GLY A 542 -7.30 -33.42 -33.23
CA GLY A 542 -7.41 -33.86 -34.63
C GLY A 542 -8.14 -32.87 -35.55
N GLY A 543 -8.63 -31.74 -35.04
CA GLY A 543 -9.35 -30.71 -35.82
C GLY A 543 -10.83 -31.01 -36.08
N ASN A 544 -11.40 -32.08 -35.51
CA ASN A 544 -12.81 -32.42 -35.64
C ASN A 544 -13.64 -31.80 -34.50
N THR A 545 -13.96 -30.52 -34.64
CA THR A 545 -14.67 -29.73 -33.61
C THR A 545 -16.11 -30.19 -33.37
N GLN A 546 -16.77 -30.79 -34.38
CA GLN A 546 -18.16 -31.23 -34.25
C GLN A 546 -18.26 -32.48 -33.39
N GLU A 547 -17.42 -33.49 -33.64
CA GLU A 547 -17.36 -34.67 -32.77
C GLU A 547 -16.89 -34.29 -31.37
N ALA A 548 -15.87 -33.45 -31.24
CA ALA A 548 -15.39 -32.98 -29.95
C ALA A 548 -16.50 -32.36 -29.10
N ARG A 549 -17.30 -31.44 -29.69
CA ARG A 549 -18.44 -30.81 -29.00
C ARG A 549 -19.42 -31.84 -28.44
N GLN A 550 -19.84 -32.82 -29.26
CA GLN A 550 -20.79 -33.84 -28.81
C GLN A 550 -20.24 -34.67 -27.65
N ARG A 551 -18.93 -34.97 -27.67
CA ARG A 551 -18.28 -35.68 -26.56
C ARG A 551 -18.22 -34.82 -25.30
N PHE A 552 -17.93 -33.52 -25.40
CA PHE A 552 -17.92 -32.64 -24.23
C PHE A 552 -19.32 -32.45 -23.64
N GLU A 553 -20.38 -32.33 -24.45
CA GLU A 553 -21.77 -32.31 -23.96
C GLU A 553 -22.14 -33.61 -23.23
N ALA A 554 -21.73 -34.75 -23.78
CA ALA A 554 -21.93 -36.05 -23.14
C ALA A 554 -21.11 -36.20 -21.84
N ALA A 555 -19.87 -35.70 -21.80
CA ALA A 555 -19.06 -35.68 -20.59
C ALA A 555 -19.68 -34.77 -19.52
N LEU A 556 -20.11 -33.56 -19.88
CA LEU A 556 -20.72 -32.61 -18.94
C LEU A 556 -22.00 -33.17 -18.28
N SER A 557 -22.75 -33.99 -19.00
CA SER A 557 -23.98 -34.61 -18.48
C SER A 557 -23.76 -35.90 -17.68
N SER A 558 -22.60 -36.54 -17.81
CA SER A 558 -22.33 -37.87 -17.20
C SER A 558 -21.22 -37.86 -16.14
N CYS A 559 -20.27 -36.93 -16.22
CA CYS A 559 -19.18 -36.81 -15.25
C CYS A 559 -19.67 -36.28 -13.89
N PRO A 560 -19.18 -36.81 -12.76
CA PRO A 560 -19.38 -36.17 -11.46
C PRO A 560 -18.82 -34.75 -11.45
N THR A 561 -19.50 -33.81 -10.78
CA THR A 561 -19.07 -32.40 -10.71
C THR A 561 -17.75 -32.18 -9.96
N THR A 562 -17.25 -33.20 -9.26
CA THR A 562 -15.97 -33.17 -8.57
C THR A 562 -14.79 -33.64 -9.45
N TYR A 563 -15.06 -34.07 -10.68
CA TYR A 563 -14.05 -34.61 -11.58
C TYR A 563 -13.50 -33.51 -12.48
N MET A 564 -12.21 -33.62 -12.84
CA MET A 564 -11.53 -32.62 -13.65
C MET A 564 -12.10 -32.55 -15.06
N GLU A 565 -12.62 -33.67 -15.56
CA GLU A 565 -13.24 -33.85 -16.86
C GLU A 565 -14.59 -33.13 -16.95
N TYR A 566 -15.30 -32.93 -15.84
CA TYR A 566 -16.52 -32.11 -15.81
C TYR A 566 -16.19 -30.64 -16.05
N ASP A 567 -15.25 -30.09 -15.28
CA ASP A 567 -14.79 -28.71 -15.46
C ASP A 567 -14.08 -28.52 -16.80
N GLY A 568 -13.34 -29.53 -17.24
CA GLY A 568 -12.70 -29.59 -18.55
C GLY A 568 -13.73 -29.49 -19.69
N ALA A 569 -14.75 -30.34 -19.67
CA ALA A 569 -15.81 -30.34 -20.68
C ALA A 569 -16.53 -28.99 -20.73
N LYS A 570 -16.84 -28.40 -19.56
CA LYS A 570 -17.43 -27.07 -19.47
C LYS A 570 -16.53 -26.01 -20.08
N GLY A 571 -15.22 -26.04 -19.78
CA GLY A 571 -14.24 -25.12 -20.33
C GLY A 571 -14.14 -25.22 -21.85
N GLU A 572 -14.06 -26.44 -22.39
CA GLU A 572 -13.98 -26.67 -23.84
C GLU A 572 -15.23 -26.23 -24.59
N LEU A 573 -16.43 -26.49 -24.04
CA LEU A 573 -17.69 -26.02 -24.64
C LEU A 573 -17.75 -24.49 -24.72
N ASN A 574 -17.32 -23.81 -23.65
CA ASN A 574 -17.20 -22.35 -23.65
C ASN A 574 -16.23 -21.86 -24.72
N SER A 575 -15.06 -22.51 -24.87
CA SER A 575 -14.08 -22.20 -25.91
C SER A 575 -14.60 -22.43 -27.33
N LEU A 576 -15.52 -23.40 -27.51
CA LEU A 576 -16.20 -23.70 -28.77
C LEU A 576 -17.45 -22.83 -29.03
N GLY A 577 -17.72 -21.83 -28.18
CA GLY A 577 -18.82 -20.88 -28.34
C GLY A 577 -20.20 -21.40 -27.91
N VAL A 578 -20.25 -22.47 -27.11
CA VAL A 578 -21.48 -23.01 -26.53
C VAL A 578 -21.62 -22.46 -25.11
N GLN A 579 -22.72 -21.75 -24.82
CA GLN A 579 -23.01 -21.17 -23.49
C GLN A 579 -23.84 -22.09 -22.62
#